data_AF-A0A3N5UMZ1-F1
#
_entry.id   AF-A0A3N5UMZ1-F1
#
_cell.length_a   1.000
_cell.length_b   1.000
_cell.length_c   1.000
_cell.angle_alpha   90.00
_cell.angle_beta   90.00
_cell.angle_gamma   90.00
#
_symmetry.space_group_name_H-M   'P 1'
#
loop_
_entity.id
_entity.type
_entity.pdbx_description
1 polymer ?
#
loop_
_entity_poly.entity_id
_entity_poly.type
_entity_poly.pdbx_seq_one_letter_code
_entity_poly.pdbx_strand_id
1 'polypeptide(L)'
;MQEKAGSCQTSEDYVNLAGEIVQDLSDKSWAGELLDEGAEWAQTVDDLLLFARSAADVLQDKEKAKGYLLRAKEFGATAQDFVKLARAAGEMGDTGAAAEALAAAQGKCTRVADFFALSKNIQEITGDAELAKKPLDAAVEKCASVADAIECAKGFLNVLGDRERAMAIFDQAAANCKSGDDYVQLVKGVIDGLDDTALARSLAAKGEATLESGKDLIVLATSAAADLKDPEYAKTIYRKASDRLEKGEDLMALARTIVESLGDKTLALDVYKKAEARFTAFDQLFKLAQAVTADTGDTAVAGAIYQKTLGAQPDCKQLIAVAKALV
;
A
#
# COMPACT_ATOMS: atom_id res chain seq x y z
N MET A 1 -54.94 -2.83 17.99
CA MET A 1 -53.93 -3.69 17.34
C MET A 1 -54.34 -4.12 15.93
N GLN A 2 -55.53 -4.67 15.68
CA GLN A 2 -55.94 -5.05 14.31
C GLN A 2 -56.01 -3.88 13.30
N GLU A 3 -56.55 -2.73 13.70
CA GLU A 3 -56.58 -1.53 12.84
C GLU A 3 -55.17 -1.00 12.56
N LYS A 4 -54.26 -1.09 13.53
CA LYS A 4 -52.84 -0.72 13.35
C LYS A 4 -52.15 -1.66 12.35
N ALA A 5 -52.42 -2.97 12.43
CA ALA A 5 -51.84 -3.96 11.51
C ALA A 5 -52.24 -3.68 10.05
N GLY A 6 -53.50 -3.29 9.80
CA GLY A 6 -53.96 -2.89 8.47
C GLY A 6 -53.40 -1.56 7.96
N SER A 7 -52.63 -0.83 8.77
CA SER A 7 -52.04 0.47 8.43
C SER A 7 -50.52 0.46 8.27
N CYS A 8 -49.86 -0.69 8.51
CA CYS A 8 -48.41 -0.82 8.34
C CYS A 8 -48.01 -0.62 6.87
N GLN A 9 -46.96 0.17 6.63
CA GLN A 9 -46.48 0.48 5.27
C GLN A 9 -44.99 0.16 5.08
N THR A 10 -44.23 0.13 6.16
CA THR A 10 -42.78 -0.09 6.16
C THR A 10 -42.39 -1.28 7.03
N SER A 11 -41.23 -1.88 6.78
CA SER A 11 -40.70 -2.96 7.62
C SER A 11 -40.58 -2.56 9.10
N GLU A 12 -40.28 -1.29 9.38
CA GLU A 12 -40.24 -0.75 10.74
C GLU A 12 -41.63 -0.74 11.39
N ASP A 13 -42.69 -0.40 10.66
CA ASP A 13 -44.07 -0.42 11.20
C ASP A 13 -44.45 -1.83 11.65
N TYR A 14 -44.15 -2.84 10.83
CA TYR A 14 -44.44 -4.25 11.13
C TYR A 14 -43.65 -4.74 12.35
N VAL A 15 -42.34 -4.44 12.43
CA VAL A 15 -41.48 -4.84 13.55
C VAL A 15 -41.90 -4.16 14.85
N ASN A 16 -42.19 -2.85 14.82
CA ASN A 16 -42.63 -2.11 16.00
C ASN A 16 -43.97 -2.64 16.52
N LEU A 17 -44.93 -2.89 15.62
CA LEU A 17 -46.23 -3.43 16.02
C LEU A 17 -46.13 -4.86 16.54
N ALA A 18 -45.26 -5.70 15.97
CA ALA A 18 -44.99 -7.03 16.51
C ALA A 18 -44.44 -6.96 17.95
N GLY A 19 -43.56 -5.99 18.23
CA GLY A 19 -43.09 -5.65 19.58
C GLY A 19 -44.23 -5.30 20.54
N GLU A 20 -45.11 -4.38 20.12
CA GLU A 20 -46.30 -3.98 20.91
C GLU A 20 -47.22 -5.17 21.19
N ILE A 21 -47.46 -6.05 20.20
CA ILE A 21 -48.32 -7.23 20.36
C ILE A 21 -47.74 -8.18 21.41
N VAL A 22 -46.44 -8.46 21.37
CA VAL A 22 -45.82 -9.33 22.38
C VAL A 22 -45.82 -8.66 23.76
N GLN A 23 -45.53 -7.36 23.83
CA GLN A 23 -45.48 -6.64 25.10
C GLN A 23 -46.87 -6.55 25.77
N ASP A 24 -47.90 -6.14 25.03
CA ASP A 24 -49.20 -5.80 25.60
C ASP A 24 -50.14 -7.01 25.66
N LEU A 25 -49.99 -7.95 24.73
CA LEU A 25 -50.91 -9.10 24.57
C LEU A 25 -50.24 -10.45 24.84
N SER A 26 -48.91 -10.50 24.96
CA SER A 26 -48.14 -11.76 25.07
C SER A 26 -48.40 -12.75 23.92
N ASP A 27 -48.86 -12.26 22.76
CA ASP A 27 -49.23 -13.09 21.63
C ASP A 27 -48.10 -13.17 20.60
N LYS A 28 -47.15 -14.07 20.87
CA LYS A 28 -46.02 -14.32 19.96
C LYS A 28 -46.45 -14.96 18.64
N SER A 29 -47.58 -15.67 18.61
CA SER A 29 -48.08 -16.31 17.40
C SER A 29 -48.52 -15.24 16.40
N TRP A 30 -49.37 -14.33 16.86
CA TRP A 30 -49.86 -13.24 16.01
C TRP A 30 -48.73 -12.29 15.60
N ALA A 31 -47.85 -11.92 16.53
CA ALA A 31 -46.67 -11.12 16.19
C ALA A 31 -45.81 -11.83 15.13
N GLY A 32 -45.66 -13.15 15.20
CA GLY A 32 -44.97 -13.95 14.20
C GLY A 32 -45.63 -13.93 12.82
N GLU A 33 -46.95 -14.03 12.74
CA GLU A 33 -47.70 -13.93 11.48
C GLU A 33 -47.56 -12.52 10.87
N LEU A 34 -47.63 -11.48 11.69
CA LEU A 34 -47.45 -10.10 11.25
C LEU A 34 -46.06 -9.84 10.66
N LEU A 35 -45.00 -10.42 11.25
CA LEU A 35 -43.66 -10.34 10.67
C LEU A 35 -43.56 -11.08 9.33
N ASP A 36 -44.25 -12.22 9.16
CA ASP A 36 -44.27 -12.95 7.89
C ASP A 36 -44.93 -12.12 6.79
N GLU A 37 -46.08 -11.52 7.09
CA GLU A 37 -46.78 -10.60 6.17
C GLU A 37 -45.87 -9.44 5.76
N GLY A 38 -45.22 -8.76 6.72
CA GLY A 38 -44.29 -7.67 6.43
C GLY A 38 -43.10 -8.13 5.57
N ALA A 39 -42.55 -9.31 5.86
CA ALA A 39 -41.42 -9.87 5.12
C ALA A 39 -41.77 -10.22 3.67
N GLU A 40 -43.04 -10.53 3.34
CA GLU A 40 -43.48 -10.73 1.96
C GLU A 40 -43.18 -9.54 1.05
N TRP A 41 -43.26 -8.32 1.60
CA TRP A 41 -43.05 -7.06 0.87
C TRP A 41 -41.62 -6.53 0.95
N ALA A 42 -40.72 -7.20 1.66
CA ALA A 42 -39.33 -6.79 1.79
C ALA A 42 -38.62 -6.74 0.43
N GLN A 43 -37.82 -5.71 0.21
CA GLN A 43 -37.13 -5.47 -1.07
C GLN A 43 -35.60 -5.46 -0.93
N THR A 44 -35.10 -5.34 0.28
CA THR A 44 -33.68 -5.20 0.56
C THR A 44 -33.21 -6.19 1.62
N VAL A 45 -31.89 -6.39 1.69
CA VAL A 45 -31.26 -7.13 2.79
C VAL A 45 -31.59 -6.49 4.14
N ASP A 46 -31.54 -5.15 4.23
CA ASP A 46 -31.79 -4.44 5.48
C ASP A 46 -33.22 -4.68 6.02
N ASP A 47 -34.22 -4.70 5.13
CA ASP A 47 -35.62 -5.02 5.51
C ASP A 47 -35.70 -6.40 6.16
N LEU A 48 -35.10 -7.42 5.53
CA LEU A 48 -35.13 -8.80 6.02
C LEU A 48 -34.30 -8.98 7.30
N LEU A 49 -33.24 -8.19 7.50
CA LEU A 49 -32.49 -8.17 8.75
C LEU A 49 -33.31 -7.58 9.92
N LEU A 50 -34.18 -6.60 9.67
CA LEU A 50 -35.11 -6.08 10.69
C LEU A 50 -36.06 -7.18 11.17
N PHE A 51 -36.66 -7.92 10.25
CA PHE A 51 -37.53 -9.05 10.58
C PHE A 51 -36.78 -10.17 11.31
N ALA A 52 -35.57 -10.50 10.86
CA ALA A 52 -34.70 -11.49 11.52
C ALA A 52 -34.41 -11.12 12.98
N ARG A 53 -34.02 -9.86 13.24
CA ARG A 53 -33.76 -9.35 14.59
C ARG A 53 -35.02 -9.35 15.45
N SER A 54 -36.15 -8.91 14.91
CA SER A 54 -37.42 -8.95 15.63
C SER A 54 -37.82 -10.38 16.01
N ALA A 55 -37.66 -11.35 15.11
CA ALA A 55 -37.93 -12.75 15.43
C ALA A 55 -36.99 -13.28 16.53
N ALA A 56 -35.70 -12.94 16.48
CA ALA A 56 -34.73 -13.36 17.48
C ALA A 56 -34.97 -12.72 18.86
N ASP A 57 -35.23 -11.41 18.90
CA ASP A 57 -35.25 -10.64 20.16
C ASP A 57 -36.65 -10.58 20.78
N VAL A 58 -37.68 -10.31 19.95
CA VAL A 58 -39.07 -10.12 20.41
C VAL A 58 -39.76 -11.48 20.55
N LEU A 59 -39.69 -12.32 19.51
CA LEU A 59 -40.36 -13.62 19.54
C LEU A 59 -39.54 -14.68 20.29
N GLN A 60 -38.21 -14.52 20.35
CA GLN A 60 -37.27 -15.55 20.80
C GLN A 60 -37.36 -16.82 19.93
N ASP A 61 -37.66 -16.64 18.65
CA ASP A 61 -37.79 -17.71 17.66
C ASP A 61 -36.60 -17.71 16.71
N LYS A 62 -35.62 -18.56 17.03
CA LYS A 62 -34.39 -18.70 16.26
C LYS A 62 -34.61 -19.30 14.88
N GLU A 63 -35.57 -20.21 14.73
CA GLU A 63 -35.84 -20.85 13.43
C GLU A 63 -36.49 -19.85 12.48
N LYS A 64 -37.42 -19.03 12.97
CA LYS A 64 -38.02 -17.95 12.17
C LYS A 64 -36.99 -16.87 11.81
N ALA A 65 -36.14 -16.46 12.76
CA ALA A 65 -35.05 -15.53 12.48
C ALA A 65 -34.11 -16.07 11.37
N LYS A 66 -33.76 -17.37 11.44
CA LYS A 66 -32.97 -18.04 10.41
C LYS A 66 -33.66 -18.08 9.05
N GLY A 67 -34.98 -18.28 9.02
CA GLY A 67 -35.78 -18.18 7.80
C GLY A 67 -35.64 -16.82 7.11
N TYR A 68 -35.71 -15.74 7.87
CA TYR A 68 -35.51 -14.39 7.32
C TYR A 68 -34.07 -14.14 6.86
N LEU A 69 -33.05 -14.66 7.57
CA LEU A 69 -31.65 -14.57 7.12
C LEU A 69 -31.43 -15.31 5.80
N LEU A 70 -32.01 -16.50 5.63
CA LEU A 70 -31.93 -17.25 4.38
C LEU A 70 -32.56 -16.47 3.22
N ARG A 71 -33.72 -15.85 3.44
CA ARG A 71 -34.35 -14.99 2.44
C ARG A 71 -33.49 -13.75 2.16
N ALA A 72 -32.90 -13.13 3.18
CA ALA A 72 -32.02 -11.96 3.02
C ALA A 72 -30.82 -12.26 2.11
N LYS A 73 -30.29 -13.49 2.17
CA LYS A 73 -29.17 -13.94 1.32
C LYS A 73 -29.51 -13.86 -0.17
N GLU A 74 -30.77 -14.08 -0.55
CA GLU A 74 -31.24 -14.01 -1.95
C GLU A 74 -31.22 -12.59 -2.52
N PHE A 75 -31.34 -11.58 -1.66
CA PHE A 75 -31.28 -10.16 -2.03
C PHE A 75 -29.86 -9.57 -2.00
N GLY A 76 -28.86 -10.33 -1.51
CA GLY A 76 -27.48 -9.86 -1.40
C GLY A 76 -26.83 -9.62 -2.76
N ALA A 77 -26.48 -8.37 -3.06
CA ALA A 77 -25.86 -8.00 -4.33
C ALA A 77 -24.37 -7.65 -4.17
N THR A 78 -24.00 -7.04 -3.05
CA THR A 78 -22.67 -6.49 -2.77
C THR A 78 -21.97 -7.23 -1.64
N ALA A 79 -20.64 -7.09 -1.55
CA ALA A 79 -19.88 -7.61 -0.41
C ALA A 79 -20.41 -7.07 0.93
N GLN A 80 -20.86 -5.81 0.96
CA GLN A 80 -21.38 -5.17 2.16
C GLN A 80 -22.71 -5.77 2.61
N ASP A 81 -23.60 -6.14 1.68
CA ASP A 81 -24.87 -6.80 1.99
C ASP A 81 -24.61 -8.12 2.73
N PHE A 82 -23.68 -8.92 2.21
CA PHE A 82 -23.32 -10.19 2.83
C PHE A 82 -22.58 -10.02 4.17
N VAL A 83 -21.78 -8.95 4.35
CA VAL A 83 -21.16 -8.62 5.65
C VAL A 83 -22.23 -8.26 6.71
N LYS A 84 -23.24 -7.46 6.33
CA LYS A 84 -24.37 -7.16 7.25
C LYS A 84 -25.12 -8.44 7.64
N LEU A 85 -25.38 -9.30 6.68
CA LEU A 85 -26.02 -10.60 6.91
C LEU A 85 -25.18 -11.50 7.83
N ALA A 86 -23.86 -11.55 7.61
CA ALA A 86 -22.95 -12.29 8.48
C ALA A 86 -22.96 -11.78 9.92
N ARG A 87 -23.00 -10.46 10.11
CA ARG A 87 -23.06 -9.84 11.43
C ARG A 87 -24.36 -10.19 12.15
N ALA A 88 -25.50 -10.08 11.49
CA ALA A 88 -26.79 -10.47 12.06
C ALA A 88 -26.84 -11.96 12.43
N ALA A 89 -26.33 -12.84 11.56
CA ALA A 89 -26.21 -14.27 11.85
C ALA A 89 -25.31 -14.55 13.07
N GLY A 90 -24.17 -13.84 13.17
CA GLY A 90 -23.24 -13.94 14.29
C GLY A 90 -23.85 -13.48 15.62
N GLU A 91 -24.57 -12.35 15.62
CA GLU A 91 -25.32 -11.82 16.77
C GLU A 91 -26.36 -12.85 17.29
N MET A 92 -26.94 -13.65 16.38
CA MET A 92 -27.90 -14.71 16.70
C MET A 92 -27.25 -16.05 17.10
N GLY A 93 -25.92 -16.14 17.01
CA GLY A 93 -25.15 -17.35 17.28
C GLY A 93 -25.17 -18.40 16.16
N ASP A 94 -25.67 -18.06 14.97
CA ASP A 94 -25.60 -18.95 13.79
C ASP A 94 -24.27 -18.72 13.05
N THR A 95 -23.21 -19.31 13.60
CA THR A 95 -21.84 -19.21 13.05
C THR A 95 -21.73 -19.84 11.65
N GLY A 96 -22.57 -20.82 11.33
CA GLY A 96 -22.63 -21.43 10.00
C GLY A 96 -23.14 -20.47 8.95
N ALA A 97 -24.30 -19.85 9.20
CA ALA A 97 -24.86 -18.83 8.32
C ALA A 97 -23.94 -17.61 8.20
N ALA A 98 -23.29 -17.20 9.30
CA ALA A 98 -22.30 -16.13 9.26
C ALA A 98 -21.12 -16.47 8.34
N ALA A 99 -20.55 -17.67 8.45
CA ALA A 99 -19.45 -18.12 7.60
C ALA A 99 -19.85 -18.22 6.12
N GLU A 100 -21.04 -18.73 5.81
CA GLU A 100 -21.55 -18.77 4.44
C GLU A 100 -21.72 -17.38 3.82
N ALA A 101 -22.24 -16.43 4.60
CA ALA A 101 -22.40 -15.05 4.19
C ALA A 101 -21.04 -14.39 3.92
N LEU A 102 -20.05 -14.59 4.79
CA LEU A 102 -18.69 -14.09 4.59
C LEU A 102 -18.03 -14.69 3.34
N ALA A 103 -18.29 -15.97 3.04
CA ALA A 103 -17.82 -16.59 1.80
C ALA A 103 -18.48 -15.96 0.56
N ALA A 104 -19.79 -15.68 0.62
CA ALA A 104 -20.49 -14.96 -0.44
C ALA A 104 -19.95 -13.53 -0.61
N ALA A 105 -19.63 -12.83 0.49
CA ALA A 105 -18.99 -11.53 0.46
C ALA A 105 -17.62 -11.59 -0.26
N GLN A 106 -16.81 -12.61 0.02
CA GLN A 106 -15.51 -12.81 -0.62
C GLN A 106 -15.65 -12.98 -2.14
N GLY A 107 -16.69 -13.70 -2.59
CA GLY A 107 -16.99 -13.86 -4.02
C GLY A 107 -17.36 -12.55 -4.73
N LYS A 108 -17.66 -11.48 -4.00
CA LYS A 108 -17.93 -10.13 -4.54
C LYS A 108 -16.71 -9.19 -4.49
N CYS A 109 -15.63 -9.58 -3.84
CA CYS A 109 -14.40 -8.78 -3.78
C CYS A 109 -13.66 -8.80 -5.12
N THR A 110 -13.21 -7.64 -5.59
CA THR A 110 -12.49 -7.53 -6.89
C THR A 110 -11.15 -6.83 -6.77
N ARG A 111 -10.98 -5.96 -5.78
CA ARG A 111 -9.75 -5.22 -5.50
C ARG A 111 -9.14 -5.66 -4.18
N VAL A 112 -7.82 -5.50 -4.03
CA VAL A 112 -7.06 -5.78 -2.80
C VAL A 112 -7.70 -5.13 -1.57
N ALA A 113 -8.11 -3.85 -1.68
CA ALA A 113 -8.80 -3.13 -0.62
C ALA A 113 -10.14 -3.78 -0.18
N ASP A 114 -10.89 -4.40 -1.12
CA ASP A 114 -12.15 -5.07 -0.80
C ASP A 114 -11.90 -6.31 0.07
N PHE A 115 -10.84 -7.07 -0.23
CA PHE A 115 -10.44 -8.25 0.54
C PHE A 115 -9.98 -7.89 1.96
N PHE A 116 -9.31 -6.75 2.14
CA PHE A 116 -8.91 -6.30 3.48
C PHE A 116 -10.09 -5.84 4.31
N ALA A 117 -11.00 -5.07 3.71
CA ALA A 117 -12.23 -4.68 4.37
C ALA A 117 -13.00 -5.93 4.81
N LEU A 118 -13.08 -6.95 3.97
CA LEU A 118 -13.70 -8.21 4.33
C LEU A 118 -12.94 -8.93 5.46
N SER A 119 -11.62 -9.10 5.35
CA SER A 119 -10.79 -9.72 6.39
C SER A 119 -10.99 -9.07 7.76
N LYS A 120 -10.98 -7.74 7.82
CA LYS A 120 -11.25 -6.98 9.04
C LYS A 120 -12.65 -7.26 9.58
N ASN A 121 -13.67 -7.24 8.72
CA ASN A 121 -15.04 -7.57 9.13
C ASN A 121 -15.15 -9.01 9.67
N ILE A 122 -14.46 -9.98 9.06
CA ILE A 122 -14.41 -11.35 9.57
C ILE A 122 -13.82 -11.35 10.99
N GLN A 123 -12.65 -10.72 11.17
CA GLN A 123 -12.00 -10.65 12.48
C GLN A 123 -12.89 -10.00 13.55
N GLU A 124 -13.63 -8.94 13.19
CA GLU A 124 -14.57 -8.27 14.10
C GLU A 124 -15.82 -9.09 14.42
N ILE A 125 -16.37 -9.82 13.44
CA ILE A 125 -17.61 -10.58 13.58
C ILE A 125 -17.36 -11.91 14.29
N THR A 126 -16.29 -12.62 13.94
CA THR A 126 -16.07 -14.00 14.39
C THR A 126 -14.91 -14.14 15.37
N GLY A 127 -13.96 -13.21 15.40
CA GLY A 127 -12.69 -13.37 16.11
C GLY A 127 -11.78 -14.47 15.54
N ASP A 128 -12.17 -15.11 14.43
CA ASP A 128 -11.47 -16.23 13.82
C ASP A 128 -10.40 -15.72 12.85
N ALA A 129 -9.15 -15.74 13.31
CA ALA A 129 -7.99 -15.31 12.54
C ALA A 129 -7.76 -16.18 11.29
N GLU A 130 -8.06 -17.48 11.34
CA GLU A 130 -7.91 -18.38 10.19
C GLU A 130 -8.96 -18.09 9.11
N LEU A 131 -10.18 -17.73 9.52
CA LEU A 131 -11.20 -17.27 8.58
C LEU A 131 -10.86 -15.90 8.00
N ALA A 132 -10.40 -14.97 8.84
CA ALA A 132 -9.99 -13.62 8.43
C ALA A 132 -8.76 -13.64 7.50
N LYS A 133 -7.93 -14.68 7.57
CA LYS A 133 -6.80 -14.90 6.67
C LYS A 133 -7.20 -15.22 5.23
N LYS A 134 -8.31 -15.91 4.99
CA LYS A 134 -8.70 -16.38 3.64
C LYS A 134 -8.87 -15.24 2.62
N PRO A 135 -9.54 -14.12 2.92
CA PRO A 135 -9.57 -12.97 2.00
C PRO A 135 -8.18 -12.39 1.75
N LEU A 136 -7.30 -12.34 2.76
CA LEU A 136 -5.95 -11.80 2.59
C LEU A 136 -5.09 -12.67 1.67
N ASP A 137 -5.15 -14.00 1.81
CA ASP A 137 -4.47 -14.92 0.90
C ASP A 137 -5.02 -14.78 -0.53
N ALA A 138 -6.34 -14.64 -0.69
CA ALA A 138 -6.95 -14.36 -2.00
C ALA A 138 -6.50 -13.01 -2.59
N ALA A 139 -6.24 -12.00 -1.76
CA ALA A 139 -5.68 -10.72 -2.20
C ALA A 139 -4.25 -10.89 -2.73
N VAL A 140 -3.42 -11.69 -2.05
CA VAL A 140 -2.03 -11.98 -2.48
C VAL A 140 -1.99 -12.64 -3.85
N GLU A 141 -2.92 -13.55 -4.16
CA GLU A 141 -3.03 -14.15 -5.50
C GLU A 141 -3.36 -13.14 -6.60
N LYS A 142 -3.91 -11.98 -6.24
CA LYS A 142 -4.23 -10.88 -7.17
C LYS A 142 -3.17 -9.79 -7.19
N CYS A 143 -2.23 -9.79 -6.25
CA CYS A 143 -1.18 -8.78 -6.12
C CYS A 143 -0.27 -8.84 -7.38
N ALA A 144 -0.29 -7.79 -8.21
CA ALA A 144 0.38 -7.74 -9.52
C ALA A 144 1.50 -6.69 -9.59
N SER A 145 1.56 -5.81 -8.62
CA SER A 145 2.53 -4.72 -8.50
C SER A 145 3.17 -4.65 -7.12
N VAL A 146 4.25 -3.87 -7.00
CA VAL A 146 4.87 -3.55 -5.71
C VAL A 146 3.88 -2.83 -4.78
N ALA A 147 3.03 -1.95 -5.33
CA ALA A 147 1.99 -1.27 -4.57
C ALA A 147 1.01 -2.27 -3.95
N ASP A 148 0.53 -3.23 -4.75
CA ASP A 148 -0.38 -4.26 -4.27
C ASP A 148 0.29 -5.10 -3.17
N ALA A 149 1.56 -5.46 -3.33
CA ALA A 149 2.29 -6.22 -2.32
C ALA A 149 2.44 -5.46 -0.98
N ILE A 150 2.69 -4.14 -1.03
CA ILE A 150 2.75 -3.29 0.16
C ILE A 150 1.38 -3.24 0.85
N GLU A 151 0.31 -3.09 0.08
CA GLU A 151 -1.05 -3.17 0.58
C GLU A 151 -1.32 -4.54 1.22
N CYS A 152 -1.03 -5.63 0.50
CA CYS A 152 -1.14 -7.03 0.94
C CYS A 152 -0.47 -7.21 2.31
N ALA A 153 0.80 -6.81 2.45
CA ALA A 153 1.56 -6.93 3.69
C ALA A 153 0.96 -6.09 4.83
N LYS A 154 0.55 -4.84 4.56
CA LYS A 154 -0.14 -3.99 5.55
C LYS A 154 -1.45 -4.60 6.05
N GLY A 155 -2.19 -5.29 5.17
CA GLY A 155 -3.40 -6.02 5.54
C GLY A 155 -3.14 -7.11 6.59
N PHE A 156 -2.14 -7.96 6.37
CA PHE A 156 -1.75 -9.01 7.32
C PHE A 156 -1.33 -8.45 8.69
N LEU A 157 -0.61 -7.33 8.71
CA LEU A 157 -0.21 -6.67 9.95
C LEU A 157 -1.38 -6.05 10.69
N ASN A 158 -2.18 -5.26 9.98
CA ASN A 158 -3.22 -4.45 10.60
C ASN A 158 -4.41 -5.29 11.06
N VAL A 159 -4.71 -6.39 10.35
CA VAL A 159 -5.86 -7.24 10.67
C VAL A 159 -5.47 -8.40 11.58
N LEU A 160 -4.35 -9.07 11.30
CA LEU A 160 -3.97 -10.31 12.00
C LEU A 160 -2.75 -10.17 12.92
N GLY A 161 -2.02 -9.04 12.85
CA GLY A 161 -0.71 -8.92 13.52
C GLY A 161 0.34 -9.86 12.94
N ASP A 162 0.11 -10.44 11.76
CA ASP A 162 0.97 -11.48 11.17
C ASP A 162 2.18 -10.86 10.48
N ARG A 163 3.19 -10.55 11.28
CA ARG A 163 4.44 -9.95 10.81
C ARG A 163 5.24 -10.88 9.91
N GLU A 164 5.25 -12.18 10.21
CA GLU A 164 5.99 -13.15 9.42
C GLU A 164 5.45 -13.22 7.99
N ARG A 165 4.13 -13.25 7.84
CA ARG A 165 3.49 -13.26 6.52
C ARG A 165 3.69 -11.96 5.76
N ALA A 166 3.62 -10.81 6.44
CA ALA A 166 3.92 -9.53 5.84
C ALA A 166 5.36 -9.46 5.30
N MET A 167 6.34 -9.96 6.08
CA MET A 167 7.73 -10.06 5.64
C MET A 167 7.89 -10.96 4.40
N ALA A 168 7.21 -12.12 4.38
CA ALA A 168 7.25 -13.02 3.23
C ALA A 168 6.69 -12.38 1.95
N ILE A 169 5.65 -11.56 2.06
CA ILE A 169 5.08 -10.82 0.92
C ILE A 169 6.07 -9.78 0.39
N PHE A 170 6.73 -9.02 1.28
CA PHE A 170 7.76 -8.07 0.87
C PHE A 170 8.94 -8.76 0.17
N ASP A 171 9.35 -9.92 0.67
CA ASP A 171 10.41 -10.72 0.06
C ASP A 171 10.03 -11.23 -1.34
N GLN A 172 8.80 -11.69 -1.52
CA GLN A 172 8.27 -12.08 -2.83
C GLN A 172 8.22 -10.88 -3.79
N ALA A 173 7.79 -9.71 -3.31
CA ALA A 173 7.74 -8.50 -4.11
C ALA A 173 9.13 -8.02 -4.54
N ALA A 174 10.12 -8.13 -3.64
CA ALA A 174 11.51 -7.78 -3.91
C ALA A 174 12.13 -8.64 -5.02
N ALA A 175 11.71 -9.90 -5.16
CA ALA A 175 12.13 -10.77 -6.25
C ALA A 175 11.59 -10.35 -7.62
N ASN A 176 10.49 -9.59 -7.64
CA ASN A 176 9.83 -9.11 -8.86
C ASN A 176 10.20 -7.67 -9.24
N CYS A 177 10.96 -6.97 -8.40
CA CYS A 177 11.43 -5.61 -8.67
C CYS A 177 12.41 -5.59 -9.85
N LYS A 178 12.29 -4.58 -10.71
CA LYS A 178 13.09 -4.45 -11.94
C LYS A 178 13.86 -3.14 -12.03
N SER A 179 13.53 -2.17 -11.19
CA SER A 179 14.10 -0.82 -11.20
C SER A 179 14.46 -0.34 -9.80
N GLY A 180 15.25 0.74 -9.73
CA GLY A 180 15.54 1.43 -8.48
C GLY A 180 14.25 1.92 -7.82
N ASP A 181 13.32 2.48 -8.60
CA ASP A 181 12.04 2.99 -8.10
C ASP A 181 11.18 1.89 -7.45
N ASP A 182 11.15 0.67 -8.01
CA ASP A 182 10.44 -0.47 -7.42
C ASP A 182 10.98 -0.78 -6.01
N TYR A 183 12.31 -0.82 -5.86
CA TYR A 183 12.94 -1.06 -4.55
C TYR A 183 12.73 0.12 -3.59
N VAL A 184 12.76 1.37 -4.06
CA VAL A 184 12.45 2.53 -3.23
C VAL A 184 11.01 2.46 -2.72
N GLN A 185 10.07 2.07 -3.58
CA GLN A 185 8.68 1.91 -3.18
C GLN A 185 8.52 0.82 -2.11
N LEU A 186 9.23 -0.32 -2.23
CA LEU A 186 9.25 -1.36 -1.19
C LEU A 186 9.86 -0.87 0.12
N VAL A 187 11.02 -0.22 0.06
CA VAL A 187 11.72 0.32 1.24
C VAL A 187 10.80 1.26 2.01
N LYS A 188 10.17 2.22 1.32
CA LYS A 188 9.19 3.13 1.93
C LYS A 188 7.98 2.38 2.47
N GLY A 189 7.45 1.42 1.72
CA GLY A 189 6.31 0.60 2.15
C GLY A 189 6.56 -0.13 3.46
N VAL A 190 7.78 -0.64 3.67
CA VAL A 190 8.21 -1.25 4.93
C VAL A 190 8.40 -0.21 6.04
N ILE A 191 9.08 0.91 5.78
CA ILE A 191 9.27 1.95 6.81
C ILE A 191 7.90 2.47 7.28
N ASP A 192 7.04 2.87 6.36
CA ASP A 192 5.73 3.46 6.67
C ASP A 192 4.73 2.44 7.22
N GLY A 193 4.88 1.15 6.88
CA GLY A 193 3.91 0.09 7.23
C GLY A 193 4.29 -0.78 8.42
N LEU A 194 5.59 -0.99 8.63
CA LEU A 194 6.14 -1.92 9.63
C LEU A 194 7.01 -1.25 10.69
N ASP A 195 7.43 0.00 10.45
CA ASP A 195 8.49 0.68 11.20
C ASP A 195 9.74 -0.21 11.37
N ASP A 196 10.08 -0.94 10.31
CA ASP A 196 11.18 -1.91 10.31
C ASP A 196 12.33 -1.45 9.40
N THR A 197 13.18 -0.59 9.95
CA THR A 197 14.36 -0.11 9.24
C THR A 197 15.32 -1.25 8.88
N ALA A 198 15.38 -2.32 9.68
CA ALA A 198 16.28 -3.45 9.42
C ALA A 198 15.80 -4.26 8.20
N LEU A 199 14.51 -4.56 8.12
CA LEU A 199 13.91 -5.20 6.94
C LEU A 199 14.03 -4.31 5.71
N ALA A 200 13.68 -3.03 5.83
CA ALA A 200 13.79 -2.07 4.72
C ALA A 200 15.23 -2.00 4.19
N ARG A 201 16.21 -1.98 5.11
CA ARG A 201 17.64 -2.02 4.78
C ARG A 201 18.04 -3.32 4.08
N SER A 202 17.46 -4.45 4.45
CA SER A 202 17.69 -5.74 3.78
C SER A 202 17.12 -5.77 2.36
N LEU A 203 15.95 -5.17 2.14
CA LEU A 203 15.34 -5.06 0.80
C LEU A 203 16.16 -4.14 -0.09
N ALA A 204 16.66 -3.03 0.45
CA ALA A 204 17.62 -2.18 -0.26
C ALA A 204 18.90 -2.96 -0.63
N ALA A 205 19.42 -3.80 0.27
CA ALA A 205 20.57 -4.64 -0.03
C ALA A 205 20.29 -5.66 -1.15
N LYS A 206 19.07 -6.23 -1.21
CA LYS A 206 18.64 -7.07 -2.32
C LYS A 206 18.65 -6.28 -3.63
N GLY A 207 18.09 -5.08 -3.65
CA GLY A 207 18.11 -4.20 -4.83
C GLY A 207 19.51 -3.81 -5.26
N GLU A 208 20.40 -3.48 -4.32
CA GLU A 208 21.79 -3.20 -4.63
C GLU A 208 22.48 -4.40 -5.31
N ALA A 209 22.18 -5.63 -4.87
CA ALA A 209 22.76 -6.84 -5.41
C ALA A 209 22.23 -7.19 -6.81
N THR A 210 20.95 -6.92 -7.09
CA THR A 210 20.27 -7.34 -8.34
C THR A 210 20.26 -6.29 -9.43
N LEU A 211 20.15 -5.01 -9.09
CA LEU A 211 20.16 -3.93 -10.08
C LEU A 211 21.51 -3.92 -10.79
N GLU A 212 21.50 -3.71 -12.10
CA GLU A 212 22.69 -3.60 -12.95
C GLU A 212 22.97 -2.16 -13.38
N SER A 213 21.93 -1.38 -13.63
CA SER A 213 22.01 0.01 -14.06
C SER A 213 22.58 0.92 -12.98
N GLY A 214 23.58 1.74 -13.35
CA GLY A 214 24.10 2.80 -12.48
C GLY A 214 23.02 3.81 -12.09
N LYS A 215 22.07 4.11 -12.97
CA LYS A 215 20.97 5.07 -12.69
C LYS A 215 19.99 4.52 -11.64
N ASP A 216 19.66 3.24 -11.72
CA ASP A 216 18.81 2.59 -10.73
C ASP A 216 19.48 2.51 -9.35
N LEU A 217 20.81 2.27 -9.34
CA LEU A 217 21.58 2.34 -8.10
C LEU A 217 21.60 3.76 -7.49
N ILE A 218 21.61 4.82 -8.30
CA ILE A 218 21.53 6.21 -7.81
C ILE A 218 20.19 6.46 -7.12
N VAL A 219 19.09 6.00 -7.72
CA VAL A 219 17.75 6.11 -7.14
C VAL A 219 17.71 5.40 -5.78
N LEU A 220 18.22 4.16 -5.73
CA LEU A 220 18.30 3.39 -4.49
C LEU A 220 19.18 4.04 -3.42
N ALA A 221 20.36 4.55 -3.79
CA ALA A 221 21.27 5.25 -2.89
C ALA A 221 20.64 6.51 -2.29
N THR A 222 19.89 7.25 -3.11
CA THR A 222 19.18 8.46 -2.66
C THR A 222 18.10 8.11 -1.64
N SER A 223 17.36 7.02 -1.85
CA SER A 223 16.43 6.49 -0.84
C SER A 223 17.13 5.97 0.41
N ALA A 224 18.31 5.34 0.30
CA ALA A 224 19.07 4.93 1.47
C ALA A 224 19.48 6.13 2.35
N ALA A 225 19.85 7.26 1.74
CA ALA A 225 20.15 8.48 2.47
C ALA A 225 18.88 9.12 3.08
N ALA A 226 17.82 9.24 2.27
CA ALA A 226 16.64 10.03 2.62
C ALA A 226 15.61 9.26 3.46
N ASP A 227 15.35 7.99 3.14
CA ASP A 227 14.30 7.19 3.75
C ASP A 227 14.86 6.31 4.87
N LEU A 228 15.92 5.55 4.59
CA LEU A 228 16.59 4.71 5.60
C LEU A 228 17.43 5.52 6.60
N LYS A 229 17.69 6.80 6.32
CA LYS A 229 18.59 7.67 7.11
C LYS A 229 19.97 7.07 7.31
N ASP A 230 20.47 6.33 6.31
CA ASP A 230 21.76 5.63 6.34
C ASP A 230 22.72 6.24 5.29
N PRO A 231 23.37 7.38 5.61
CA PRO A 231 24.24 8.08 4.67
C PRO A 231 25.49 7.27 4.33
N GLU A 232 26.03 6.46 5.24
CA GLU A 232 27.21 5.64 4.98
C GLU A 232 26.89 4.50 4.01
N TYR A 233 25.70 3.91 4.13
CA TYR A 233 25.26 2.95 3.14
C TYR A 233 24.99 3.60 1.78
N ALA A 234 24.34 4.76 1.75
CA ALA A 234 24.14 5.51 0.51
C ALA A 234 25.47 5.77 -0.23
N LYS A 235 26.54 6.15 0.49
CA LYS A 235 27.89 6.30 -0.08
C LYS A 235 28.39 5.02 -0.74
N THR A 236 28.13 3.86 -0.12
CA THR A 236 28.51 2.55 -0.67
C THR A 236 27.82 2.30 -2.01
N ILE A 237 26.49 2.53 -2.08
CA ILE A 237 25.73 2.34 -3.31
C ILE A 237 26.15 3.37 -4.37
N TYR A 238 26.38 4.64 -4.02
CA TYR A 238 26.84 5.66 -4.97
C TYR A 238 28.21 5.34 -5.59
N ARG A 239 29.16 4.79 -4.82
CA ARG A 239 30.43 4.32 -5.37
C ARG A 239 30.21 3.23 -6.42
N LYS A 240 29.36 2.25 -6.10
CA LYS A 240 28.98 1.19 -7.02
C LYS A 240 28.28 1.73 -8.28
N ALA A 241 27.39 2.69 -8.12
CA ALA A 241 26.74 3.37 -9.24
C ALA A 241 27.77 4.06 -10.14
N SER A 242 28.72 4.78 -9.55
CA SER A 242 29.80 5.46 -10.27
C SER A 242 30.63 4.49 -11.11
N ASP A 243 30.91 3.29 -10.62
CA ASP A 243 31.68 2.28 -11.36
C ASP A 243 30.93 1.71 -12.57
N ARG A 244 29.60 1.86 -12.60
CA ARG A 244 28.74 1.35 -13.68
C ARG A 244 28.31 2.42 -14.67
N LEU A 245 28.66 3.68 -14.43
CA LEU A 245 28.40 4.77 -15.36
C LEU A 245 29.57 4.94 -16.33
N GLU A 246 29.25 4.99 -17.62
CA GLU A 246 30.25 5.13 -18.67
C GLU A 246 30.36 6.57 -19.21
N LYS A 247 29.28 7.34 -19.18
CA LYS A 247 29.27 8.70 -19.72
C LYS A 247 29.74 9.68 -18.67
N GLY A 248 30.64 10.58 -19.05
CA GLY A 248 31.13 11.63 -18.15
C GLY A 248 30.01 12.52 -17.65
N GLU A 249 29.01 12.80 -18.49
CA GLU A 249 27.83 13.60 -18.12
C GLU A 249 26.95 12.91 -17.07
N ASP A 250 26.78 11.58 -17.15
CA ASP A 250 26.05 10.82 -16.13
C ASP A 250 26.85 10.79 -14.81
N LEU A 251 28.19 10.70 -14.87
CA LEU A 251 29.07 10.80 -13.69
C LEU A 251 29.01 12.20 -13.05
N MET A 252 28.96 13.27 -13.85
CA MET A 252 28.76 14.62 -13.33
C MET A 252 27.41 14.75 -12.62
N ALA A 253 26.34 14.23 -13.21
CA ALA A 253 25.02 14.23 -12.58
C ALA A 253 25.04 13.48 -11.23
N LEU A 254 25.71 12.32 -11.18
CA LEU A 254 25.93 11.58 -9.94
C LEU A 254 26.68 12.39 -8.88
N ALA A 255 27.80 13.02 -9.24
CA ALA A 255 28.58 13.83 -8.30
C ALA A 255 27.74 14.95 -7.67
N ARG A 256 26.92 15.62 -8.48
CA ARG A 256 25.96 16.61 -8.01
C ARG A 256 24.93 15.99 -7.06
N THR A 257 24.32 14.86 -7.42
CA THR A 257 23.37 14.15 -6.54
C THR A 257 24.00 13.83 -5.18
N ILE A 258 25.26 13.39 -5.14
CA ILE A 258 25.98 13.09 -3.88
C ILE A 258 26.11 14.33 -2.99
N VAL A 259 26.42 15.50 -3.57
CA VAL A 259 26.45 16.75 -2.81
C VAL A 259 25.07 17.11 -2.29
N GLU A 260 24.04 17.03 -3.14
CA GLU A 260 22.67 17.41 -2.77
C GLU A 260 22.08 16.47 -1.70
N SER A 261 22.34 15.17 -1.78
CA SER A 261 21.75 14.16 -0.88
C SER A 261 22.55 13.92 0.39
N LEU A 262 23.88 14.05 0.35
CA LEU A 262 24.77 13.71 1.47
C LEU A 262 25.63 14.88 1.96
N GLY A 263 25.79 15.94 1.17
CA GLY A 263 26.79 16.98 1.43
C GLY A 263 28.24 16.47 1.33
N ASP A 264 28.47 15.26 0.81
CA ASP A 264 29.80 14.63 0.75
C ASP A 264 30.59 15.14 -0.46
N LYS A 265 31.22 16.30 -0.26
CA LYS A 265 32.06 16.94 -1.29
C LYS A 265 33.27 16.08 -1.68
N THR A 266 33.82 15.32 -0.75
CA THR A 266 34.99 14.47 -1.02
C THR A 266 34.62 13.36 -2.00
N LEU A 267 33.51 12.65 -1.74
CA LEU A 267 33.04 11.62 -2.65
C LEU A 267 32.61 12.20 -4.00
N ALA A 268 31.97 13.37 -4.02
CA ALA A 268 31.60 14.04 -5.27
C ALA A 268 32.83 14.40 -6.12
N LEU A 269 33.92 14.89 -5.52
CA LEU A 269 35.18 15.18 -6.21
C LEU A 269 35.81 13.92 -6.81
N ASP A 270 35.74 12.78 -6.12
CA ASP A 270 36.22 11.49 -6.66
C ASP A 270 35.44 11.07 -7.92
N VAL A 271 34.11 11.27 -7.92
CA VAL A 271 33.26 11.00 -9.07
C VAL A 271 33.51 12.00 -10.21
N TYR A 272 33.70 13.28 -9.90
CA TYR A 272 34.07 14.29 -10.89
C TYR A 272 35.40 13.98 -11.58
N LYS A 273 36.39 13.45 -10.84
CA LYS A 273 37.65 12.99 -11.42
C LYS A 273 37.46 11.82 -12.39
N LYS A 274 36.53 10.92 -12.11
CA LYS A 274 36.16 9.85 -13.07
C LYS A 274 35.48 10.43 -14.32
N ALA A 275 34.62 11.45 -14.16
CA ALA A 275 34.01 12.16 -15.29
C ALA A 275 35.06 12.85 -16.17
N GLU A 276 36.02 13.53 -15.54
CA GLU A 276 37.15 14.20 -16.20
C GLU A 276 37.90 13.25 -17.14
N ALA A 277 38.16 12.02 -16.71
CA ALA A 277 38.85 11.01 -17.50
C ALA A 277 38.10 10.59 -18.78
N ARG A 278 36.81 10.94 -18.92
CA ARG A 278 36.00 10.69 -20.12
C ARG A 278 35.93 11.88 -21.08
N PHE A 279 36.44 13.04 -20.68
CA PHE A 279 36.30 14.27 -21.44
C PHE A 279 37.60 14.65 -22.16
N THR A 280 37.43 15.04 -23.42
CA THR A 280 38.53 15.51 -24.27
C THR A 280 38.20 16.83 -24.96
N ALA A 281 36.91 17.16 -25.12
CA ALA A 281 36.46 18.40 -25.73
C ALA A 281 36.49 19.56 -24.73
N PHE A 282 36.78 20.77 -25.24
CA PHE A 282 36.81 22.00 -24.46
C PHE A 282 35.51 22.19 -23.66
N ASP A 283 34.34 22.12 -24.32
CA ASP A 283 33.05 22.40 -23.69
C ASP A 283 32.73 21.43 -22.53
N GLN A 284 33.18 20.17 -22.62
CA GLN A 284 32.97 19.18 -21.57
C GLN A 284 33.84 19.49 -20.35
N LEU A 285 35.13 19.74 -20.55
CA LEU A 285 36.08 20.10 -19.48
C LEU A 285 35.72 21.45 -18.84
N PHE A 286 35.29 22.42 -19.63
CA PHE A 286 34.85 23.72 -19.14
C PHE A 286 33.61 23.59 -18.24
N LYS A 287 32.59 22.85 -18.70
CA LYS A 287 31.38 22.57 -17.88
C LYS A 287 31.72 21.79 -16.62
N LEU A 288 32.63 20.82 -16.70
CA LEU A 288 33.09 20.06 -15.54
C LEU A 288 33.71 20.98 -14.48
N ALA A 289 34.61 21.88 -14.88
CA ALA A 289 35.23 22.82 -13.95
C ALA A 289 34.19 23.75 -13.29
N GLN A 290 33.21 24.23 -14.07
CA GLN A 290 32.09 25.01 -13.52
C GLN A 290 31.28 24.24 -12.48
N ALA A 291 30.95 22.97 -12.77
CA ALA A 291 30.20 22.12 -11.87
C ALA A 291 30.98 21.81 -10.57
N VAL A 292 32.28 21.54 -10.66
CA VAL A 292 33.14 21.35 -9.50
C VAL A 292 33.11 22.58 -8.59
N THR A 293 33.30 23.79 -9.14
CA THR A 293 33.22 25.03 -8.36
C THR A 293 31.83 25.22 -7.74
N ALA A 294 30.77 25.04 -8.52
CA ALA A 294 29.40 25.29 -8.08
C ALA A 294 28.97 24.35 -6.95
N ASP A 295 29.27 23.05 -7.07
CA ASP A 295 28.75 22.04 -6.15
C ASP A 295 29.66 21.90 -4.92
N THR A 296 30.98 22.02 -5.09
CA THR A 296 31.94 21.72 -4.01
C THR A 296 32.57 22.98 -3.42
N GLY A 297 32.66 24.06 -4.20
CA GLY A 297 33.44 25.25 -3.86
C GLY A 297 34.95 25.07 -4.02
N ASP A 298 35.42 23.92 -4.54
CA ASP A 298 36.84 23.64 -4.71
C ASP A 298 37.39 24.31 -5.99
N THR A 299 37.84 25.56 -5.81
CA THR A 299 38.42 26.36 -6.90
C THR A 299 39.78 25.84 -7.35
N ALA A 300 40.50 25.07 -6.52
CA ALA A 300 41.79 24.50 -6.88
C ALA A 300 41.61 23.35 -7.88
N VAL A 301 40.69 22.42 -7.60
CA VAL A 301 40.36 21.32 -8.53
C VAL A 301 39.76 21.88 -9.82
N ALA A 302 38.81 22.82 -9.74
CA ALA A 302 38.24 23.46 -10.91
C ALA A 302 39.31 24.20 -11.74
N GLY A 303 40.23 24.91 -11.09
CA GLY A 303 41.35 25.58 -11.75
C GLY A 303 42.25 24.63 -12.53
N ALA A 304 42.55 23.46 -11.97
CA ALA A 304 43.32 22.43 -12.65
C ALA A 304 42.58 21.87 -13.90
N ILE A 305 41.26 21.70 -13.83
CA ILE A 305 40.45 21.26 -14.96
C ILE A 305 40.41 22.35 -16.05
N TYR A 306 40.23 23.63 -15.66
CA TYR A 306 40.31 24.75 -16.59
C TYR A 306 41.66 24.80 -17.33
N GLN A 307 42.78 24.53 -16.66
CA GLN A 307 44.08 24.45 -17.33
C GLN A 307 44.13 23.33 -18.37
N LYS A 308 43.50 22.16 -18.11
CA LYS A 308 43.43 21.07 -19.09
C LYS A 308 42.64 21.43 -20.34
N THR A 309 41.71 22.38 -20.27
CA THR A 309 40.97 22.86 -21.46
C THR A 309 41.90 23.39 -22.55
N LEU A 310 43.09 23.88 -22.19
CA LEU A 310 44.11 24.36 -23.14
C LEU A 310 44.59 23.25 -24.09
N GLY A 311 44.60 22.00 -23.62
CA GLY A 311 44.94 20.84 -24.44
C GLY A 311 43.94 20.56 -25.57
N ALA A 312 42.72 21.09 -25.46
CA ALA A 312 41.67 21.00 -26.48
C ALA A 312 41.77 22.08 -27.58
N GLN A 313 42.87 22.86 -27.60
CA GLN A 313 43.13 23.92 -28.58
C GLN A 313 42.00 24.97 -28.66
N PRO A 314 41.66 25.64 -27.55
CA PRO A 314 40.56 26.58 -27.51
C PRO A 314 40.79 27.82 -28.40
N ASP A 315 39.70 28.38 -28.93
CA ASP A 315 39.74 29.65 -29.64
C ASP A 315 39.91 30.85 -28.67
N CYS A 316 40.09 32.05 -29.23
CA CYS A 316 40.25 33.27 -28.43
C CYS A 316 39.06 33.54 -27.49
N LYS A 317 37.83 33.20 -27.88
CA LYS A 317 36.64 33.42 -27.05
C LYS A 317 36.61 32.45 -25.88
N GLN A 318 36.95 31.19 -26.13
CA GLN A 318 37.08 30.13 -25.14
C GLN A 318 38.18 30.44 -24.12
N LEU A 319 39.34 30.94 -24.56
CA LEU A 319 40.41 31.40 -23.66
C LEU A 319 39.97 32.56 -22.75
N ILE A 320 39.23 33.54 -23.30
CA ILE A 320 38.66 34.63 -22.49
C ILE A 320 37.66 34.10 -21.46
N ALA A 321 36.84 33.10 -21.83
CA ALA A 321 35.89 32.49 -20.91
C ALA A 321 36.60 31.78 -19.74
N VAL A 322 37.69 31.07 -20.00
CA VAL A 322 38.53 30.44 -18.96
C VAL A 322 39.14 31.50 -18.05
N ALA A 323 39.73 32.57 -18.62
CA ALA A 323 40.32 33.64 -17.83
C ALA A 323 39.31 34.31 -16.89
N LYS A 324 38.07 34.53 -17.36
CA LYS A 324 36.98 35.06 -16.52
C LYS A 324 36.57 34.12 -15.39
N ALA A 325 36.66 32.81 -15.60
CA ALA A 325 36.24 31.81 -14.62
C ALA A 325 37.30 31.54 -13.54
N LEU A 326 38.54 32.02 -13.72
CA LEU A 326 39.66 31.85 -12.78
C LEU A 326 39.87 33.04 -11.84
N VAL A 327 39.13 34.14 -12.02
CA VAL A 327 39.19 35.38 -11.23
C VAL A 327 38.04 35.41 -10.24
#